data_AF-A0AAE4RAI2-F1
#
_entry.id   AF-A0AAE4RAI2-F1
#
_cell.length_a   1.000
_cell.length_b   1.000
_cell.length_c   1.000
_cell.angle_alpha   90.00
_cell.angle_beta   90.00
_cell.angle_gamma   90.00
#
_symmetry.space_group_name_H-M   'P 1'
#
loop_
_entity.id
_entity.type
_entity.pdbx_description
1 polymer ?
#
loop_
_entity_poly.entity_id
_entity_poly.type
_entity_poly.pdbx_seq_one_letter_code
_entity_poly.pdbx_strand_id
1 'polypeptide(L)'
;MKAIERAAIRVHILGIALQPGTQDRVLEELVRRGYRVQPSDLRLVLDELIGRGLLAAQDEMIGYQKRRTYETTPAGRMSWAEECRALSKLTHEVFGTRLPPLPPHVGIDDSQAWLSGADLEDVDDQ
;
A
#
# COMPACT_ATOMS: atom_id res chain seq x y z
N MET A 1 10.16 -17.13 -1.30
CA MET A 1 9.36 -16.20 -0.46
C MET A 1 8.07 -16.88 -0.02
N LYS A 2 7.65 -16.71 1.23
CA LYS A 2 6.38 -17.29 1.74
C LYS A 2 5.18 -16.50 1.22
N ALA A 3 3.99 -17.09 1.22
CA ALA A 3 2.77 -16.45 0.69
C ALA A 3 2.44 -15.11 1.38
N ILE A 4 2.48 -15.07 2.72
CA ILE A 4 2.21 -13.84 3.50
C ILE A 4 3.25 -12.75 3.22
N GLU A 5 4.54 -13.13 3.15
CA GLU A 5 5.63 -12.20 2.87
C GLU A 5 5.47 -11.56 1.46
N ARG A 6 5.09 -12.37 0.47
CA ARG A 6 4.78 -11.89 -0.89
C ARG A 6 3.63 -10.90 -0.91
N ALA A 7 2.55 -11.20 -0.20
CA ALA A 7 1.40 -10.30 -0.08
C ALA A 7 1.78 -8.98 0.59
N ALA A 8 2.54 -9.04 1.69
CA ALA A 8 3.00 -7.85 2.40
C ALA A 8 3.91 -6.95 1.54
N ILE A 9 4.86 -7.56 0.80
CA ILE A 9 5.70 -6.83 -0.15
C ILE A 9 4.86 -6.17 -1.26
N ARG A 10 3.87 -6.86 -1.81
CA ARG A 10 2.96 -6.29 -2.82
C ARG A 10 2.22 -5.06 -2.31
N VAL A 11 1.63 -5.15 -1.11
CA VAL A 11 0.95 -4.02 -0.44
C VAL A 11 1.91 -2.84 -0.26
N HIS A 12 3.14 -3.09 0.17
CA HIS A 12 4.14 -2.04 0.33
C HIS A 12 4.55 -1.40 -1.00
N ILE A 13 4.78 -2.18 -2.06
CA ILE A 13 5.13 -1.64 -3.38
C ILE A 13 4.04 -0.69 -3.87
N LEU A 14 2.77 -1.11 -3.81
CA LEU A 14 1.64 -0.26 -4.22
C LEU A 14 1.52 1.02 -3.37
N GLY A 15 1.81 0.95 -2.07
CA GLY A 15 1.81 2.12 -1.19
C GLY A 15 2.99 3.08 -1.45
N ILE A 16 4.19 2.55 -1.68
CA ILE A 16 5.39 3.35 -1.98
C ILE A 16 5.24 4.06 -3.31
N ALA A 17 4.75 3.35 -4.33
CA ALA A 17 4.57 3.86 -5.69
C ALA A 17 3.35 4.78 -5.85
N LEU A 18 2.63 5.12 -4.78
CA LEU A 18 1.67 6.24 -4.80
C LEU A 18 2.34 7.57 -5.18
N GLN A 19 3.63 7.68 -4.91
CA GLN A 19 4.53 8.66 -5.48
C GLN A 19 5.49 7.94 -6.44
N PRO A 20 5.64 8.42 -7.69
CA PRO A 20 6.57 7.84 -8.64
C PRO A 20 7.96 7.60 -8.04
N GLY A 21 8.53 6.42 -8.28
CA GLY A 21 9.81 6.04 -7.69
C GLY A 21 10.56 4.99 -8.48
N THR A 22 11.88 4.94 -8.31
CA THR A 22 12.72 3.92 -8.95
C THR A 22 12.62 2.58 -8.21
N GLN A 23 13.04 1.50 -8.88
CA GLN A 23 13.19 0.18 -8.24
C GLN A 23 14.06 0.24 -6.98
N ASP A 24 15.13 1.04 -7.00
CA ASP A 24 16.06 1.17 -5.88
C ASP A 24 15.39 1.80 -4.65
N ARG A 25 14.57 2.83 -4.84
CA ARG A 25 13.78 3.45 -3.76
C ARG A 25 12.83 2.45 -3.12
N VAL A 26 12.17 1.63 -3.94
CA VAL A 26 11.27 0.57 -3.47
C VAL A 26 12.04 -0.47 -2.66
N LEU A 27 13.19 -0.91 -3.16
CA LEU A 27 14.04 -1.89 -2.49
C LEU A 27 14.56 -1.36 -1.14
N GLU A 28 15.07 -0.13 -1.11
CA GLU A 28 15.57 0.53 0.09
C GLU A 28 14.50 0.59 1.18
N GLU A 29 13.28 1.02 0.81
CA GLU A 29 12.17 1.14 1.75
C GLU A 29 11.69 -0.23 2.27
N LEU A 30 11.72 -1.28 1.43
CA LEU A 30 11.42 -2.65 1.87
C LEU A 30 12.48 -3.17 2.85
N VAL A 31 13.76 -2.94 2.57
CA VAL A 31 14.87 -3.33 3.47
C VAL A 31 14.77 -2.58 4.80
N ARG A 32 14.46 -1.27 4.77
CA ARG A 32 14.25 -0.45 5.97
C ARG A 32 13.12 -0.97 6.85
N ARG A 33 12.11 -1.61 6.25
CA ARG A 33 10.98 -2.26 6.95
C ARG A 33 11.26 -3.70 7.39
N GLY A 34 12.48 -4.19 7.17
CA GLY A 34 12.92 -5.52 7.61
C GLY A 34 12.68 -6.66 6.62
N TYR A 35 12.23 -6.37 5.39
CA TYR A 35 12.06 -7.41 4.36
C TYR A 35 13.40 -7.78 3.74
N ARG A 36 13.63 -9.09 3.53
CA ARG A 36 14.80 -9.60 2.82
C ARG A 36 14.42 -9.88 1.37
N VAL A 37 14.43 -8.85 0.54
CA VAL A 37 14.05 -8.95 -0.88
C VAL A 37 15.29 -8.84 -1.75
N GLN A 38 15.51 -9.80 -2.63
CA GLN A 38 16.55 -9.68 -3.65
C GLN A 38 16.06 -8.83 -4.83
N PRO A 39 16.94 -8.11 -5.54
CA PRO A 39 16.54 -7.32 -6.72
C PRO A 39 15.80 -8.15 -7.79
N SER A 40 16.18 -9.41 -7.96
CA SER A 40 15.52 -10.35 -8.87
C SER A 40 14.09 -10.67 -8.43
N ASP A 41 13.86 -10.88 -7.14
CA ASP A 41 12.53 -11.18 -6.58
C ASP A 41 11.63 -9.96 -6.65
N LEU A 42 12.18 -8.78 -6.37
CA LEU A 42 11.45 -7.51 -6.51
C LEU A 42 10.95 -7.31 -7.94
N ARG A 43 11.80 -7.60 -8.94
CA ARG A 43 11.40 -7.49 -10.36
C ARG A 43 10.21 -8.38 -10.69
N LEU A 44 10.17 -9.61 -10.18
CA LEU A 44 9.02 -10.51 -10.41
C LEU A 44 7.72 -9.95 -9.84
N VAL A 45 7.76 -9.30 -8.68
CA VAL A 45 6.56 -8.69 -8.08
C VAL A 45 6.15 -7.42 -8.84
N LEU A 46 7.11 -6.61 -9.29
CA LEU A 46 6.84 -5.45 -10.13
C LEU A 46 6.20 -5.86 -11.46
N ASP A 47 6.76 -6.86 -12.14
CA ASP A 47 6.23 -7.36 -13.42
C ASP A 47 4.82 -7.95 -13.25
N GLU A 48 4.53 -8.65 -12.14
CA GLU A 48 3.16 -9.10 -11.82
C GLU A 48 2.21 -7.90 -11.68
N LEU A 49 2.58 -6.90 -10.90
CA LEU A 49 1.73 -5.73 -10.64
C LEU A 49 1.48 -4.93 -11.93
N ILE A 50 2.47 -4.84 -12.81
CA ILE A 50 2.34 -4.23 -14.14
C ILE A 50 1.42 -5.06 -15.01
N GLY A 51 1.62 -6.38 -15.08
CA GLY A 51 0.78 -7.29 -15.86
C GLY A 51 -0.69 -7.29 -15.43
N ARG A 52 -0.95 -6.97 -14.15
CA ARG A 52 -2.30 -6.79 -13.59
C ARG A 52 -2.86 -5.37 -13.75
N GLY A 53 -2.10 -4.44 -14.33
CA GLY A 53 -2.50 -3.05 -14.50
C GLY A 53 -2.55 -2.23 -13.21
N LEU A 54 -1.96 -2.72 -12.12
CA LEU A 54 -1.95 -2.06 -10.81
C LEU A 54 -0.77 -1.08 -10.66
N LEU A 55 0.26 -1.27 -11.47
CA LEU A 55 1.45 -0.43 -11.52
C LEU A 55 1.72 -0.03 -12.98
N ALA A 56 2.07 1.23 -13.21
CA ALA A 56 2.60 1.70 -14.47
C ALA A 56 4.13 1.82 -14.36
N ALA A 57 4.83 1.45 -15.43
CA ALA A 57 6.26 1.70 -15.56
C ALA A 57 6.49 2.77 -16.62
N GLN A 58 7.30 3.76 -16.32
CA GLN A 58 7.68 4.82 -17.25
C GLN A 58 9.21 4.90 -17.32
N ASP A 59 9.73 5.04 -18.54
CA ASP A 59 11.16 5.25 -18.74
C ASP A 59 11.42 6.77 -18.79
N GLU A 60 12.06 7.30 -17.75
CA GLU A 60 12.42 8.70 -17.63
C GLU A 60 13.92 8.88 -17.91
N MET A 61 14.26 9.99 -18.58
CA MET A 61 15.66 10.42 -18.67
C MET A 61 15.99 11.34 -17.52
N ILE A 62 16.87 10.87 -16.62
CA ILE A 62 17.40 11.66 -15.53
C ILE A 62 18.87 11.95 -15.85
N GLY A 63 19.12 13.15 -16.39
CA GLY A 63 20.42 13.52 -16.97
C GLY A 63 20.72 12.72 -18.24
N TYR A 64 21.77 11.90 -18.22
CA TYR A 64 22.17 11.03 -19.33
C TYR A 64 21.77 9.56 -19.13
N GLN A 65 21.10 9.23 -18.02
CA GLN A 65 20.72 7.86 -17.69
C GLN A 65 19.22 7.67 -17.87
N LYS A 66 18.83 6.63 -18.60
CA LYS A 66 17.46 6.14 -18.59
C LYS A 66 17.21 5.42 -17.28
N ARG A 67 16.25 5.89 -16.50
CA ARG A 67 15.77 5.23 -15.29
C ARG A 67 14.30 4.90 -15.44
N ARG A 68 13.94 3.69 -15.01
CA ARG A 68 12.55 3.27 -14.96
C ARG A 68 11.95 3.68 -13.62
N THR A 69 10.89 4.47 -13.69
CA THR A 69 10.04 4.83 -12.55
C THR A 69 8.77 4.00 -12.57
N TYR A 70 8.22 3.78 -11.38
CA TYR A 70 7.02 3.01 -11.16
C TYR A 70 6.03 3.86 -10.39
N GLU A 71 4.78 3.86 -10.86
CA GLU A 71 3.68 4.59 -10.24
C GLU A 71 2.46 3.68 -10.10
N THR A 72 1.79 3.76 -8.96
CA THR A 72 0.54 3.05 -8.71
C THR A 72 -0.59 3.68 -9.52
N THR A 73 -1.22 2.87 -10.39
CA THR A 73 -2.35 3.29 -11.23
C THR A 73 -3.60 3.55 -10.40
N PRO A 74 -4.66 4.18 -10.96
CA PRO A 74 -5.94 4.28 -10.26
C PRO A 74 -6.50 2.92 -9.81
N ALA A 75 -6.39 1.89 -10.65
CA ALA A 75 -6.78 0.52 -10.28
C ALA A 75 -5.88 -0.04 -9.16
N GLY A 76 -4.58 0.25 -9.19
CA GLY A 76 -3.63 -0.08 -8.13
C GLY A 76 -3.96 0.59 -6.80
N ARG A 77 -4.42 1.85 -6.81
CA ARG A 77 -4.83 2.58 -5.60
C ARG A 77 -6.05 1.93 -4.96
N MET A 78 -7.03 1.53 -5.77
CA MET A 78 -8.21 0.80 -5.29
C MET A 78 -7.81 -0.56 -4.71
N SER A 79 -7.03 -1.34 -5.45
CA SER A 79 -6.54 -2.65 -4.99
C SER A 79 -5.73 -2.54 -3.70
N TRP A 80 -4.91 -1.48 -3.56
CA TRP A 80 -4.13 -1.24 -2.35
C TRP A 80 -5.02 -0.93 -1.15
N ALA A 81 -6.04 -0.08 -1.33
CA ALA A 81 -7.00 0.23 -0.27
C ALA A 81 -7.78 -1.02 0.19
N GLU A 82 -8.23 -1.86 -0.76
CA GLU A 82 -8.89 -3.14 -0.47
C GLU A 82 -7.97 -4.11 0.30
N GLU A 83 -6.72 -4.25 -0.13
CA GLU A 83 -5.73 -5.10 0.54
C GLU A 83 -5.41 -4.60 1.96
N CYS A 84 -5.27 -3.28 2.16
CA CYS A 84 -5.08 -2.67 3.48
C CYS A 84 -6.28 -2.96 4.40
N ARG A 85 -7.51 -2.83 3.88
CA ARG A 85 -8.74 -3.17 4.62
C ARG A 85 -8.79 -4.65 4.99
N ALA A 86 -8.46 -5.53 4.05
CA ALA A 86 -8.42 -6.97 4.30
C ALA A 86 -7.35 -7.35 5.34
N LEU A 87 -6.16 -6.74 5.27
CA LEU A 87 -5.10 -6.94 6.25
C LEU A 87 -5.51 -6.46 7.64
N SER A 88 -6.13 -5.29 7.73
CA SER A 88 -6.67 -4.76 8.99
C SER A 88 -7.72 -5.71 9.60
N LYS A 89 -8.68 -6.16 8.80
CA LYS A 89 -9.69 -7.13 9.22
C LYS A 89 -9.05 -8.43 9.72
N LEU A 90 -8.13 -9.01 8.94
CA LEU A 90 -7.44 -10.25 9.31
C LEU A 90 -6.66 -10.09 10.62
N THR A 91 -5.97 -8.95 10.79
CA THR A 91 -5.21 -8.67 12.01
C THR A 91 -6.14 -8.58 13.21
N HIS A 92 -7.29 -7.92 13.06
CA HIS A 92 -8.31 -7.84 14.09
C HIS A 92 -8.90 -9.22 14.44
N GLU A 93 -9.24 -10.03 13.44
CA GLU A 93 -9.80 -11.37 13.63
C GLU A 93 -8.82 -12.32 14.32
N VAL A 94 -7.52 -12.19 14.06
CA VAL A 94 -6.48 -13.07 14.62
C VAL A 94 -5.98 -12.60 15.98
N PHE A 95 -5.85 -11.28 16.21
CA PHE A 95 -5.14 -10.72 17.37
C PHE A 95 -6.01 -9.84 18.30
N GLY A 96 -7.18 -9.38 17.86
CA GLY A 96 -8.08 -8.52 18.65
C GLY A 96 -7.71 -7.03 18.70
N THR A 97 -8.75 -6.17 18.62
CA THR A 97 -8.81 -4.67 18.68
C THR A 97 -8.51 -3.83 17.40
N ARG A 98 -9.20 -2.67 17.35
CA ARG A 98 -9.72 -1.78 16.27
C ARG A 98 -9.06 -1.74 14.87
N LEU A 99 -9.91 -1.70 13.82
CA LEU A 99 -9.55 -1.35 12.44
C LEU A 99 -9.00 0.09 12.34
N PRO A 100 -7.80 0.34 11.79
CA PRO A 100 -7.35 1.68 11.43
C PRO A 100 -8.21 2.32 10.32
N PRO A 101 -8.36 3.66 10.33
CA PRO A 101 -9.06 4.39 9.27
C PRO A 101 -8.32 4.27 7.93
N LEU A 102 -9.05 4.47 6.83
CA LEU A 102 -8.47 4.46 5.49
C LEU A 102 -7.39 5.55 5.35
N PRO A 103 -6.33 5.30 4.55
CA PRO A 103 -5.29 6.29 4.33
C PRO A 103 -5.84 7.57 3.65
N PRO A 104 -5.45 8.77 4.13
CA PRO A 104 -6.07 10.04 3.73
C PRO A 104 -5.92 10.44 2.25
N HIS A 105 -5.09 9.73 1.49
CA HIS A 105 -4.83 10.00 0.06
C HIS A 105 -5.72 9.19 -0.90
N VAL A 106 -6.75 8.49 -0.39
CA VAL A 106 -7.65 7.68 -1.23
C VAL A 106 -8.77 8.52 -1.89
N GLY A 107 -8.98 9.79 -1.52
CA GLY A 107 -9.78 10.74 -2.31
C GLY A 107 -11.27 10.36 -2.49
N ILE A 108 -11.79 9.45 -1.66
CA ILE A 108 -13.23 9.16 -1.57
C ILE A 108 -13.74 9.90 -0.34
N ASP A 109 -14.80 10.67 -0.52
CA ASP A 109 -15.50 11.42 0.52
C ASP A 109 -16.02 10.46 1.62
N ASP A 110 -15.49 10.64 2.84
CA ASP A 110 -15.83 9.90 4.06
C ASP A 110 -17.00 10.55 4.82
N SER A 111 -17.74 11.50 4.21
CA SER A 111 -18.91 12.17 4.81
C SER A 111 -20.10 11.25 5.12
N GLN A 112 -19.99 9.95 4.81
CA GLN A 112 -20.93 8.89 5.21
C GLN A 112 -20.25 7.76 6.03
N ALA A 113 -19.00 7.93 6.44
CA ALA A 113 -18.35 7.01 7.35
C ALA A 113 -18.91 7.22 8.77
N TRP A 114 -19.67 6.23 9.22
CA TRP A 114 -20.26 6.18 10.55
C TRP A 114 -19.19 6.37 11.62
N LEU A 115 -19.21 7.56 12.22
CA LEU A 115 -19.07 7.90 13.64
C LEU A 115 -18.75 9.40 13.70
N SER A 116 -19.79 10.22 13.59
CA SER A 116 -19.76 11.54 14.20
C SER A 116 -19.40 11.33 15.67
N GLY A 117 -18.36 12.00 16.16
CA GLY A 117 -17.97 12.01 17.58
C GLY A 117 -18.99 12.68 18.51
N ALA A 118 -20.27 12.74 18.12
CA ALA A 118 -21.36 13.38 18.86
C ALA A 118 -22.14 12.41 19.77
N ASP A 119 -21.90 11.09 19.71
CA ASP A 119 -22.56 10.10 20.58
C ASP A 119 -21.66 9.60 21.74
N LEU A 120 -20.55 10.30 22.03
CA LEU A 120 -19.62 9.95 23.11
C LEU A 120 -19.56 10.98 24.25
N GLU A 121 -20.41 11.99 24.24
CA GLU A 121 -20.68 12.82 25.42
C GLU A 121 -22.02 12.35 26.02
N ASP A 122 -22.07 12.24 27.35
CA ASP A 122 -23.19 11.81 28.21
C ASP A 122 -23.35 10.29 28.49
N VAL A 123 -22.33 9.65 29.06
CA VAL A 123 -22.55 8.69 30.17
C VAL A 123 -21.41 8.80 31.18
N ASP A 124 -21.32 9.95 31.85
CA ASP A 124 -20.70 10.06 33.17
C ASP A 124 -21.59 11.02 33.97
N ASP A 125 -22.66 10.47 34.55
CA ASP A 125 -23.37 11.01 35.72
C ASP A 125 -24.49 10.04 36.14
N GLN A 126 -24.14 9.07 37.01
CA GLN A 126 -24.90 8.63 38.18
C GLN A 126 -24.18 7.57 39.00
#